data_AF-G2IFU8-F1
#
_entry.id   AF-G2IFU8-F1
#
_cell.length_a   1.000
_cell.length_b   1.000
_cell.length_c   1.000
_cell.angle_alpha   90.00
_cell.angle_beta   90.00
_cell.angle_gamma   90.00
#
_symmetry.space_group_name_H-M   'P 1'
#
loop_
_entity.id
_entity.type
_entity.pdbx_description
1 polymer ?
#
loop_
_entity_poly.entity_id
_entity_poly.type
_entity_poly.pdbx_seq_one_letter_code
_entity_poly.pdbx_strand_id
1 'polypeptide(L)'
;MSILFLFFFIFLFLIQYIYIKINLEVQNMKIFIILIISISVMILYLFNKIEKQKIKILYLTKQNHLLLKKINDSKNIYDNMNHIKNLELKPIPLNIKNVYIKNITPIRLAPFDFSPKILDLSKNSRLNIISKIYIMDVLWYEILIINQDKNKLTGWVKDCNINFIYTS
;
A
#
# COMPACT_ATOMS: atom_id res chain seq x y z
N MET A 1 60.75 -50.67 -52.85
CA MET A 1 59.95 -50.09 -51.74
C MET A 1 59.04 -49.05 -52.37
N SER A 2 57.82 -49.48 -52.67
CA SER A 2 57.04 -48.99 -53.81
C SER A 2 56.06 -47.88 -53.45
N ILE A 3 55.72 -47.09 -54.46
CA ILE A 3 54.63 -46.09 -54.52
C ILE A 3 53.34 -46.52 -53.81
N LEU A 4 53.07 -47.83 -53.74
CA LEU A 4 51.95 -48.42 -53.01
C LEU A 4 51.97 -48.09 -51.50
N PHE A 5 53.15 -48.03 -50.89
CA PHE A 5 53.31 -47.73 -49.47
C PHE A 5 53.02 -46.25 -49.17
N LEU A 6 53.39 -45.36 -50.10
CA LEU A 6 53.05 -43.93 -50.01
C LEU A 6 51.54 -43.70 -50.16
N PHE A 7 50.91 -44.40 -51.10
CA PHE A 7 49.46 -44.34 -51.32
C PHE A 7 48.68 -44.80 -50.08
N PHE A 8 49.15 -45.85 -49.41
CA PHE A 8 48.53 -46.35 -48.18
C PHE A 8 48.57 -45.31 -47.05
N PHE A 9 49.70 -44.62 -46.85
CA PHE A 9 49.82 -43.56 -45.84
C PHE A 9 48.93 -42.36 -46.12
N ILE A 10 48.84 -41.92 -47.38
CA ILE A 10 47.97 -40.82 -47.81
C ILE A 10 46.50 -41.18 -47.55
N PHE A 11 46.10 -42.41 -47.87
CA PHE A 11 44.74 -42.89 -47.65
C PHE A 11 44.37 -42.95 -46.16
N LEU A 12 45.29 -43.41 -45.31
CA LEU A 12 45.09 -43.44 -43.86
C LEU A 12 44.90 -42.03 -43.27
N PHE A 13 45.72 -41.07 -43.73
CA PHE A 13 45.59 -39.66 -43.35
C PHE A 13 44.24 -39.05 -43.80
N LEU A 14 43.76 -39.42 -44.98
CA LEU A 14 42.49 -38.92 -45.51
C LEU A 14 41.30 -39.42 -44.68
N ILE A 15 41.29 -40.69 -44.29
CA ILE A 15 40.28 -41.27 -43.41
C ILE A 15 40.31 -40.59 -42.04
N GLN A 16 41.49 -40.40 -41.47
CA GLN A 16 41.64 -39.77 -40.16
C GLN A 16 41.19 -38.30 -40.18
N TYR A 17 41.49 -37.57 -41.26
CA TYR A 17 41.00 -36.21 -41.48
C TYR A 17 39.47 -36.14 -41.60
N ILE A 18 38.87 -37.04 -42.39
CA ILE A 18 37.41 -37.13 -42.55
C ILE A 18 36.74 -37.46 -41.20
N TYR A 19 37.29 -38.40 -40.44
CA TYR A 19 36.78 -38.79 -39.12
C TYR A 19 36.79 -37.61 -38.14
N ILE A 20 37.89 -36.84 -38.09
CA ILE A 20 38.00 -35.66 -37.24
C ILE A 20 36.98 -34.59 -37.64
N LYS A 21 36.82 -34.34 -38.95
CA LYS A 21 35.88 -33.33 -39.48
C LYS A 21 34.42 -33.66 -39.12
N ILE A 22 34.01 -34.91 -39.30
CA ILE A 22 32.65 -35.39 -38.94
C ILE A 22 32.41 -35.24 -37.44
N ASN A 23 33.38 -35.61 -36.60
CA ASN A 23 33.24 -35.50 -35.15
C ASN A 23 33.10 -34.04 -34.70
N LEU A 24 33.80 -33.10 -35.37
CA LEU A 24 33.74 -31.67 -35.09
C LEU A 24 32.37 -31.07 -35.48
N GLU A 25 31.79 -31.49 -36.60
CA GLU A 25 30.42 -31.10 -37.01
C GLU A 25 29.37 -31.61 -36.02
N VAL A 26 29.49 -32.85 -35.53
CA VAL A 26 28.58 -33.41 -34.51
C VAL A 26 28.68 -32.67 -33.17
N GLN A 27 29.90 -32.27 -32.76
CA GLN A 27 30.09 -31.46 -31.55
C GLN A 27 29.44 -30.07 -31.69
N ASN A 28 29.59 -29.43 -32.85
CA ASN A 28 28.95 -28.14 -33.14
C ASN A 28 27.42 -28.22 -33.07
N MET A 29 26.82 -29.30 -33.58
CA MET A 29 25.36 -29.52 -33.50
C MET A 29 24.86 -29.69 -32.06
N LYS A 30 25.62 -30.38 -31.19
CA LYS A 30 25.28 -30.52 -29.76
C LYS A 30 25.27 -29.19 -29.02
N ILE A 31 26.26 -28.33 -29.28
CA ILE A 31 26.36 -26.99 -28.69
C ILE A 31 25.16 -26.13 -29.11
N PHE A 32 24.76 -26.23 -30.37
CA PHE A 32 23.60 -25.52 -30.91
C PHE A 32 22.29 -25.91 -30.19
N ILE A 33 22.09 -27.21 -29.93
CA ILE A 33 20.92 -27.72 -29.20
C ILE A 33 20.88 -27.19 -27.77
N ILE A 34 22.02 -27.19 -27.06
CA ILE A 34 22.12 -26.67 -25.69
C ILE A 34 21.79 -25.17 -25.64
N LEU A 35 22.26 -24.39 -26.62
CA LEU A 35 21.96 -22.97 -26.75
C LEU A 35 20.45 -22.71 -26.93
N ILE A 36 19.79 -23.49 -27.79
CA ILE A 36 18.33 -23.36 -28.02
C ILE A 36 17.56 -23.69 -26.74
N ILE A 37 17.95 -24.73 -26.00
CA ILE A 37 17.31 -25.09 -24.74
C ILE A 37 17.51 -23.99 -23.69
N SER A 38 18.72 -23.45 -23.57
CA SER A 38 19.05 -22.35 -22.65
C SER A 38 18.20 -21.11 -22.93
N ILE A 39 18.09 -20.70 -24.20
CA ILE A 39 17.26 -19.57 -24.64
C ILE A 39 15.78 -19.82 -24.33
N SER A 40 15.28 -21.03 -24.61
CA SER A 40 13.89 -21.41 -24.33
C SER A 40 13.54 -21.31 -22.83
N VAL A 41 14.43 -21.83 -21.96
CA VAL A 41 14.26 -21.73 -20.50
C VAL A 41 14.27 -20.27 -20.05
N MET A 42 15.16 -19.44 -20.61
CA MET A 42 15.24 -18.02 -20.26
C MET A 42 13.96 -17.26 -20.67
N ILE A 43 13.42 -17.55 -21.85
CA ILE A 43 12.17 -16.95 -22.35
C ILE A 43 10.99 -17.33 -21.45
N LEU A 44 10.86 -18.60 -21.07
CA LEU A 44 9.80 -19.06 -20.15
C LEU A 44 9.87 -18.36 -18.79
N TYR A 45 11.08 -18.17 -18.26
CA TYR A 45 11.29 -17.42 -17.02
C TYR A 45 10.84 -15.96 -17.14
N LEU A 46 11.17 -15.29 -18.24
CA LEU A 46 10.79 -13.90 -18.49
C LEU A 46 9.26 -13.75 -18.63
N PHE A 47 8.59 -14.65 -19.35
CA PHE A 47 7.12 -14.64 -19.44
C PHE A 47 6.45 -14.76 -18.08
N ASN A 48 6.91 -15.70 -17.24
CA ASN A 48 6.39 -15.87 -15.88
C ASN A 48 6.58 -14.62 -15.01
N LYS A 49 7.71 -13.91 -15.17
CA LYS A 49 7.97 -12.66 -14.46
C LYS A 49 7.01 -11.55 -14.90
N ILE A 50 6.75 -11.43 -16.21
CA ILE A 50 5.83 -10.44 -16.77
C ILE A 50 4.40 -10.67 -16.28
N GLU A 51 3.92 -11.91 -16.30
CA GLU A 51 2.56 -12.23 -15.84
C GLU A 51 2.35 -11.87 -14.36
N LYS A 52 3.33 -12.17 -13.50
CA LYS A 52 3.29 -11.76 -12.08
C LYS A 52 3.21 -10.24 -11.92
N GLN A 53 3.95 -9.49 -12.74
CA GLN A 53 3.92 -8.02 -12.71
C GLN A 53 2.57 -7.46 -13.19
N LYS A 54 2.00 -8.02 -14.26
CA LYS A 54 0.68 -7.62 -14.77
C LYS A 54 -0.41 -7.78 -13.69
N ILE A 55 -0.44 -8.92 -13.00
CA ILE A 55 -1.40 -9.18 -11.93
C ILE A 55 -1.24 -8.14 -10.80
N LYS A 56 0.02 -7.85 -10.40
CA LYS A 56 0.29 -6.84 -9.38
C LYS A 56 -0.20 -5.46 -9.79
N ILE A 57 0.04 -5.06 -11.04
CA ILE A 57 -0.42 -3.78 -11.58
C ILE A 57 -1.95 -3.73 -11.60
N LEU A 58 -2.63 -4.78 -12.08
CA LEU A 58 -4.09 -4.86 -12.09
C LEU A 58 -4.71 -4.73 -10.69
N TYR A 59 -4.07 -5.34 -9.69
CA TYR A 59 -4.51 -5.20 -8.31
C TYR A 59 -4.36 -3.76 -7.80
N LEU A 60 -3.20 -3.14 -8.05
CA LEU A 60 -2.93 -1.75 -7.65
C LEU A 60 -3.85 -0.76 -8.36
N THR A 61 -4.11 -0.93 -9.65
CA THR A 61 -5.03 -0.06 -10.41
C THR A 61 -6.47 -0.19 -9.89
N LYS A 62 -6.92 -1.42 -9.55
CA LYS A 62 -8.22 -1.65 -8.93
C LYS A 62 -8.33 -0.93 -7.57
N GLN A 63 -7.30 -1.04 -6.72
CA GLN A 63 -7.28 -0.34 -5.44
C GLN A 63 -7.28 1.19 -5.62
N ASN A 64 -6.46 1.71 -6.54
CA ASN A 64 -6.44 3.14 -6.85
C ASN A 64 -7.80 3.63 -7.34
N HIS A 65 -8.47 2.89 -8.22
CA HIS A 65 -9.80 3.25 -8.69
C HIS A 65 -10.82 3.28 -7.53
N LEU A 66 -10.77 2.33 -6.61
CA LEU A 66 -11.63 2.34 -5.43
C LEU A 66 -11.36 3.53 -4.50
N LEU A 67 -10.10 3.91 -4.31
CA LEU A 67 -9.73 5.09 -3.52
C LEU A 67 -10.19 6.38 -4.18
N LEU A 68 -9.94 6.53 -5.49
CA LEU A 68 -10.42 7.68 -6.27
C LEU A 68 -11.95 7.77 -6.26
N LYS A 69 -12.64 6.63 -6.34
CA LYS A 69 -14.11 6.60 -6.21
C LYS A 69 -14.55 7.10 -4.83
N LYS A 70 -13.93 6.63 -3.74
CA LYS A 70 -14.23 7.14 -2.38
C LYS A 70 -13.97 8.64 -2.24
N ILE A 71 -12.89 9.14 -2.85
CA ILE A 71 -12.57 10.57 -2.88
C ILE A 71 -13.64 11.34 -3.67
N ASN A 72 -14.03 10.88 -4.86
CA ASN A 72 -15.05 11.55 -5.66
C ASN A 72 -16.44 11.49 -5.03
N ASP A 73 -16.81 10.36 -4.43
CA ASP A 73 -18.05 10.21 -3.68
C ASP A 73 -18.07 11.20 -2.49
N SER A 74 -16.92 11.38 -1.81
CA SER A 74 -16.78 12.41 -0.77
C SER A 74 -16.80 13.83 -1.33
N LYS A 75 -16.21 14.05 -2.51
CA LYS A 75 -16.13 15.37 -3.14
C LYS A 75 -17.51 15.84 -3.60
N ASN A 76 -18.37 14.96 -4.09
CA ASN A 76 -19.76 15.30 -4.40
C ASN A 76 -20.56 15.74 -3.15
N ILE A 77 -20.24 15.21 -1.96
CA ILE A 77 -20.82 15.69 -0.69
C ILE A 77 -20.33 17.11 -0.39
N TYR A 78 -19.04 17.40 -0.60
CA TYR A 78 -18.46 18.73 -0.37
C TYR A 78 -18.82 19.77 -1.44
N ASP A 79 -18.96 19.39 -2.70
CA ASP A 79 -19.31 20.30 -3.80
C ASP A 79 -20.81 20.65 -3.79
N ASN A 80 -21.69 19.77 -3.28
CA ASN A 80 -23.06 20.15 -2.92
C ASN A 80 -23.12 21.09 -1.69
N MET A 81 -22.04 21.18 -0.91
CA MET A 81 -21.87 22.16 0.16
C MET A 81 -21.16 23.44 -0.30
N ASN A 82 -21.04 23.71 -1.61
CA ASN A 82 -20.48 24.97 -2.10
C ASN A 82 -21.28 26.23 -1.70
N HIS A 83 -22.43 26.08 -1.03
CA HIS A 83 -23.10 27.17 -0.29
C HIS A 83 -22.41 27.56 1.03
N ILE A 84 -21.38 26.83 1.47
CA ILE A 84 -20.69 26.99 2.76
C ILE A 84 -19.27 27.53 2.58
N LYS A 85 -19.01 28.36 1.56
CA LYS A 85 -17.66 28.92 1.33
C LYS A 85 -17.16 29.89 2.42
N ASN A 86 -18.00 30.28 3.37
CA ASN A 86 -17.67 31.25 4.42
C ASN A 86 -17.94 30.76 5.86
N LEU A 87 -17.94 29.45 6.14
CA LEU A 87 -17.94 29.00 7.55
C LEU A 87 -16.51 29.04 8.09
N GLU A 88 -16.13 30.21 8.63
CA GLU A 88 -15.00 30.29 9.54
C GLU A 88 -15.32 29.44 10.79
N LEU A 89 -14.95 28.17 10.73
CA LEU A 89 -15.05 27.23 11.84
C LEU A 89 -13.96 27.57 12.87
N LYS A 90 -14.18 28.65 13.62
CA LYS A 90 -13.34 29.04 14.76
C LYS A 90 -13.84 28.33 16.01
N PRO A 91 -13.03 27.42 16.61
CA PRO A 91 -13.39 26.83 17.89
C PRO A 91 -13.52 27.92 18.96
N ILE A 92 -14.57 27.85 19.76
CA ILE A 92 -14.78 28.74 20.90
C ILE A 92 -14.02 28.12 22.09
N PRO A 93 -13.06 28.82 22.70
CA PRO A 93 -12.36 28.31 23.87
C PRO A 93 -13.33 28.17 25.06
N LEU A 94 -13.27 27.04 25.76
CA LEU A 94 -14.17 26.72 26.87
C LEU A 94 -13.40 26.34 28.15
N ASN A 95 -12.23 25.71 27.99
CA ASN A 95 -11.28 25.33 29.05
C ASN A 95 -11.94 24.76 30.33
N ILE A 96 -12.85 23.78 30.18
CA ILE A 96 -13.53 23.11 31.29
C ILE A 96 -12.70 21.90 31.72
N LYS A 97 -12.46 21.76 33.02
CA LYS A 97 -11.71 20.63 33.59
C LYS A 97 -12.65 19.62 34.22
N ASN A 98 -12.17 18.38 34.36
CA ASN A 98 -12.83 17.32 35.15
C ASN A 98 -14.19 16.86 34.63
N VAL A 99 -14.31 16.74 33.32
CA VAL A 99 -15.52 16.25 32.67
C VAL A 99 -15.46 14.74 32.52
N TYR A 100 -16.62 14.07 32.59
CA TYR A 100 -16.72 12.62 32.49
C TYR A 100 -17.56 12.21 31.30
N ILE A 101 -17.20 11.07 30.71
CA ILE A 101 -17.94 10.52 29.57
C ILE A 101 -19.06 9.62 30.06
N LYS A 102 -20.25 9.81 29.49
CA LYS A 102 -21.45 9.04 29.85
C LYS A 102 -21.41 7.59 29.33
N ASN A 103 -20.94 7.40 28.11
CA ASN A 103 -20.92 6.12 27.39
C ASN A 103 -19.52 5.82 26.82
N ILE A 104 -19.35 4.69 26.14
CA ILE A 104 -18.13 4.43 25.36
C ILE A 104 -18.17 5.32 24.12
N THR A 105 -17.13 6.11 23.89
CA THR A 105 -17.17 7.16 22.86
C THR A 105 -15.89 7.23 22.04
N PRO A 106 -15.99 7.24 20.71
CA PRO A 106 -14.83 7.37 19.85
C PRO A 106 -14.32 8.81 19.84
N ILE A 107 -13.03 8.98 20.04
CA ILE A 107 -12.30 10.21 19.74
C ILE A 107 -11.98 10.24 18.27
N ARG A 108 -12.23 11.38 17.63
CA ARG A 108 -11.90 11.61 16.22
C ARG A 108 -10.82 12.67 16.07
N LEU A 109 -10.08 12.59 14.97
CA LEU A 109 -9.03 13.56 14.64
C LEU A 109 -9.61 14.94 14.29
N ALA A 110 -10.81 14.98 13.73
CA ALA A 110 -11.52 16.18 13.31
C ALA A 110 -13.00 16.10 13.72
N PRO A 111 -13.69 17.25 13.88
CA PRO A 111 -15.07 17.33 14.35
C PRO A 111 -16.12 16.98 13.28
N PHE A 112 -15.99 15.80 12.67
CA PHE A 112 -16.92 15.25 11.68
C PHE A 112 -17.00 13.73 11.83
N ASP A 113 -18.15 13.12 11.50
CA ASP A 113 -18.35 11.68 11.68
C ASP A 113 -17.41 10.79 10.85
N PHE A 114 -17.08 11.23 9.64
CA PHE A 114 -16.20 10.53 8.71
C PHE A 114 -14.70 10.69 9.03
N SER A 115 -14.37 11.49 10.06
CA SER A 115 -12.98 11.67 10.48
C SER A 115 -12.40 10.36 11.06
N PRO A 116 -11.12 10.06 10.80
CA PRO A 116 -10.45 8.91 11.41
C PRO A 116 -10.60 8.91 12.93
N LYS A 117 -10.95 7.74 13.45
CA LYS A 117 -11.00 7.48 14.88
C LYS A 117 -9.59 7.25 15.42
N ILE A 118 -9.26 7.94 16.50
CA ILE A 118 -7.97 7.80 17.19
C ILE A 118 -8.07 6.65 18.20
N LEU A 119 -9.08 6.69 19.08
CA LEU A 119 -9.27 5.69 20.13
C LEU A 119 -10.72 5.71 20.65
N ASP A 120 -11.11 4.68 21.40
CA ASP A 120 -12.34 4.69 22.19
C ASP A 120 -12.05 5.05 23.64
N LEU A 121 -12.79 6.03 24.16
CA LEU A 121 -12.80 6.32 25.58
C LEU A 121 -13.81 5.42 26.28
N SER A 122 -13.40 4.85 27.40
CA SER A 122 -14.28 4.09 28.28
C SER A 122 -15.26 5.02 29.01
N LYS A 123 -16.38 4.44 29.43
CA LYS A 123 -17.34 5.11 30.28
C LYS A 123 -16.66 5.61 31.56
N ASN A 124 -17.06 6.79 32.04
CA ASN A 124 -16.50 7.48 33.22
C ASN A 124 -15.00 7.83 33.13
N SER A 125 -14.40 7.86 31.93
CA SER A 125 -13.06 8.43 31.78
C SER A 125 -13.07 9.94 32.04
N ARG A 126 -12.10 10.43 32.80
CA ARG A 126 -11.92 11.87 33.10
C ARG A 126 -11.15 12.57 31.99
N LEU A 127 -11.64 13.73 31.56
CA LEU A 127 -11.03 14.54 30.50
C LEU A 127 -11.21 16.04 30.76
N ASN A 128 -10.43 16.84 30.03
CA ASN A 128 -10.59 18.29 30.00
C ASN A 128 -11.08 18.71 28.61
N ILE A 129 -11.98 19.68 28.54
CA ILE A 129 -12.47 20.29 27.30
C ILE A 129 -11.67 21.57 27.05
N ILE A 130 -10.99 21.65 25.92
CA ILE A 130 -10.24 22.83 25.49
C ILE A 130 -11.17 23.83 24.82
N SER A 131 -11.90 23.37 23.80
CA SER A 131 -12.73 24.21 22.95
C SER A 131 -14.00 23.48 22.53
N LYS A 132 -14.96 24.24 22.00
CA LYS A 132 -16.18 23.72 21.38
C LYS A 132 -16.33 24.29 19.98
N ILE A 133 -16.93 23.51 19.09
CA ILE A 133 -17.23 23.96 17.73
C ILE A 133 -18.56 23.38 17.27
N TYR A 134 -19.28 24.16 16.45
CA TYR A 134 -20.57 23.77 15.92
C TYR A 134 -20.44 23.52 14.42
N ILE A 135 -20.76 22.31 13.99
CA ILE A 135 -20.55 21.85 12.62
C ILE A 135 -21.75 21.01 12.19
N MET A 136 -22.38 21.39 11.08
CA MET A 136 -23.53 20.67 10.51
C MET A 136 -24.63 20.38 11.55
N ASP A 137 -24.97 21.40 12.34
CA ASP A 137 -25.94 21.30 13.44
C ASP A 137 -25.58 20.35 14.59
N VAL A 138 -24.31 19.94 14.68
CA VAL A 138 -23.79 19.10 15.75
C VAL A 138 -22.72 19.85 16.54
N LEU A 139 -22.86 19.84 17.87
CA LEU A 139 -21.86 20.38 18.77
C LEU A 139 -20.75 19.35 19.04
N TRP A 140 -19.52 19.78 18.84
CA TRP A 140 -18.31 19.01 19.08
C TRP A 140 -17.43 19.71 20.11
N TYR A 141 -16.74 18.92 20.91
CA TYR A 141 -15.77 19.37 21.90
C TYR A 141 -14.38 18.84 21.57
N GLU A 142 -13.42 19.74 21.60
CA GLU A 142 -12.02 19.38 21.62
C GLU A 142 -11.64 19.00 23.05
N ILE A 143 -11.14 17.79 23.22
CA ILE A 143 -10.79 17.23 24.51
C ILE A 143 -9.28 17.02 24.61
N LEU A 144 -8.77 17.19 25.82
CA LEU A 144 -7.42 16.85 26.23
C LEU A 144 -7.48 15.71 27.24
N ILE A 145 -6.80 14.62 26.90
CA ILE A 145 -6.60 13.48 27.79
C ILE A 145 -5.15 13.52 28.26
N ILE A 146 -4.99 13.48 29.58
CA ILE A 146 -3.69 13.37 30.22
C ILE A 146 -3.59 11.92 30.68
N ASN A 147 -2.78 11.12 29.97
CA ASN A 147 -2.54 9.75 30.39
C ASN A 147 -1.63 9.70 31.63
N GLN A 148 -1.61 8.57 32.33
CA GLN A 148 -0.76 8.35 33.52
C GLN A 148 0.72 8.61 33.22
N ASP A 149 1.16 8.34 31.99
CA ASP A 149 2.52 8.58 31.50
C ASP A 149 2.80 10.04 31.05
N LYS A 150 1.96 11.00 31.43
CA LYS A 150 2.03 12.43 31.03
C LYS A 150 1.89 12.70 29.52
N ASN A 151 1.66 11.68 28.70
CA ASN A 151 1.35 11.88 27.28
C ASN A 151 -0.01 12.58 27.14
N LYS A 152 0.01 13.67 26.38
CA LYS A 152 -1.16 14.50 26.08
C LYS A 152 -1.75 14.06 24.75
N LEU A 153 -3.01 13.64 24.76
CA LEU A 153 -3.74 13.31 23.54
C LEU A 153 -4.89 14.30 23.37
N THR A 154 -4.98 14.88 22.18
CA THR A 154 -6.07 15.76 21.79
C THR A 154 -6.95 15.11 20.74
N GLY A 155 -8.23 15.47 20.74
CA GLY A 155 -9.15 15.03 19.70
C GLY A 155 -10.56 15.52 19.95
N TRP A 156 -11.50 15.12 19.10
CA TRP A 156 -12.86 15.65 19.07
C TRP A 156 -13.89 14.60 19.45
N VAL A 157 -14.87 15.02 20.26
CA VAL A 157 -15.99 14.19 20.75
C VAL A 157 -17.31 14.97 20.62
N LYS A 158 -18.41 14.27 20.35
CA LYS A 158 -19.76 14.86 20.26
C LYS A 158 -20.35 15.17 21.64
N ASP A 159 -21.16 16.22 21.72
CA ASP A 159 -21.82 16.66 22.97
C ASP A 159 -22.72 15.61 23.62
N CYS A 160 -23.47 14.83 22.83
CA CYS A 160 -24.44 13.83 23.31
C CYS A 160 -23.88 12.75 24.25
N ASN A 161 -22.57 12.73 24.42
CA ASN A 161 -21.79 11.71 25.07
C ASN A 161 -21.06 12.20 26.33
N ILE A 162 -21.19 13.48 26.67
CA ILE A 162 -20.43 14.14 27.74
C ILE A 162 -21.36 14.49 28.91
N ASN A 163 -20.96 14.15 30.12
CA ASN A 163 -21.62 14.61 31.35
C ASN A 163 -20.76 15.68 32.03
N PHE A 164 -21.31 16.88 32.14
CA PHE A 164 -20.71 17.96 32.92
C PHE A 164 -20.94 17.70 34.41
N ILE A 165 -19.86 17.52 35.16
CA ILE A 165 -19.91 17.60 36.62
C ILE A 165 -19.37 18.97 36.99
N TYR A 166 -20.27 19.87 37.39
CA TYR A 166 -19.88 21.15 37.96
C TYR A 166 -19.37 20.89 39.37
N THR A 167 -18.07 20.97 39.58
CA THR A 167 -17.52 21.10 40.93
C THR A 167 -17.63 22.58 41.30
N SER A 168 -18.64 22.92 42.10
CA SER A 168 -18.76 24.20 42.82
C SER A 168 -17.58 24.43 43.75
#